data_AF-A0AAD1DLP5-F1
#
_entry.id   AF-A0AAD1DLP5-F1
#
_cell.length_a   1.000
_cell.length_b   1.000
_cell.length_c   1.000
_cell.angle_alpha   90.00
_cell.angle_beta   90.00
_cell.angle_gamma   90.00
#
_symmetry.space_group_name_H-M   'P 1'
#
loop_
_entity.id
_entity.type
_entity.pdbx_description
1 polymer ?
#
loop_
_entity_poly.entity_id
_entity_poly.type
_entity_poly.pdbx_seq_one_letter_code
_entity_poly.pdbx_strand_id
1 'polypeptide(L)'
;MKKSLLAVVLTGTLFLSSCASDEQNFNDVEARSQSKVENSMQMKSAQSIASDQKVIDFFMNEKRFMNKAKSEEEVFALDAEETLDDKQNKFYAVFNTSETEFHNYVETQRELKNYIEETYHLGDLDGGVRAEILTPVMEIVHPEIVESFSDCRGVYIAKLALNASVAYGAHVACLTADVTVIVGALCHSAVLVGQAAANYIALDEYRTCIKNK
;
A
#
# COMPACT_ATOMS: atom_id res chain seq x y z
N MET A 1 4.40 27.76 6.75
CA MET A 1 3.44 26.66 6.97
C MET A 1 3.33 25.89 5.67
N LYS A 2 4.06 24.78 5.55
CA LYS A 2 4.18 23.97 4.32
C LYS A 2 3.02 22.97 4.29
N LYS A 3 2.17 23.05 3.26
CA LYS A 3 1.13 22.06 2.98
C LYS A 3 1.81 20.93 2.19
N SER A 4 1.97 19.78 2.82
CA SER A 4 2.52 18.57 2.18
C SER A 4 1.52 18.02 1.16
N LEU A 5 2.03 17.50 0.04
CA LEU A 5 1.28 16.95 -1.10
C LEU A 5 0.37 15.75 -0.72
N LEU A 6 0.53 15.18 0.47
CA LEU A 6 -0.38 14.17 1.03
C LEU A 6 -1.84 14.65 1.21
N ALA A 7 -2.10 15.96 1.13
CA ALA A 7 -3.46 16.49 1.21
C ALA A 7 -4.34 16.23 -0.03
N VAL A 8 -3.75 15.82 -1.17
CA VAL A 8 -4.51 15.67 -2.44
C VAL A 8 -5.15 14.29 -2.58
N VAL A 9 -4.65 13.26 -1.87
CA VAL A 9 -5.24 11.91 -1.94
C VAL A 9 -6.31 11.68 -0.85
N LEU A 10 -6.35 12.52 0.19
CA LEU A 10 -7.31 12.39 1.31
C LEU A 10 -8.63 13.19 1.18
N THR A 11 -8.88 13.88 0.06
CA THR A 11 -10.08 14.74 -0.11
C THR A 11 -11.16 14.17 -1.03
N GLY A 12 -11.12 12.86 -1.33
CA GLY A 12 -12.06 12.19 -2.23
C GLY A 12 -13.31 11.54 -1.60
N THR A 13 -13.63 11.82 -0.33
CA THR A 13 -14.86 11.29 0.29
C THR A 13 -15.61 12.40 1.01
N LEU A 14 -16.63 12.94 0.37
CA LEU A 14 -17.84 13.49 1.02
C LEU A 14 -18.90 13.86 -0.03
N PHE A 15 -20.15 13.53 0.32
CA PHE A 15 -21.43 13.79 -0.35
C PHE A 15 -21.90 12.78 -1.41
N LEU A 16 -22.75 11.85 -0.98
CA LEU A 16 -24.19 11.98 -1.20
C LEU A 16 -24.97 11.44 0.01
N SER A 17 -25.88 12.27 0.51
CA SER A 17 -26.71 12.08 1.69
C SER A 17 -28.08 11.48 1.35
N SER A 18 -28.57 10.66 2.30
CA SER A 18 -29.95 10.50 2.76
C SER A 18 -31.06 10.06 1.79
N CYS A 19 -31.72 8.95 2.13
CA CYS A 19 -33.17 8.92 2.41
C CYS A 19 -33.47 7.78 3.40
N ALA A 20 -34.24 8.09 4.44
CA ALA A 20 -34.77 7.16 5.43
C ALA A 20 -36.29 7.05 5.26
N SER A 21 -36.84 5.84 5.42
CA SER A 21 -38.14 5.58 6.06
C SER A 21 -38.46 4.08 6.09
N ASP A 22 -38.85 3.61 7.27
CA ASP A 22 -39.26 2.24 7.64
C ASP A 22 -40.50 1.72 6.88
N GLU A 23 -40.58 0.40 6.65
CA GLU A 23 -41.70 -0.47 7.10
C GLU A 23 -41.54 -1.96 6.69
N GLN A 24 -41.46 -2.82 7.71
CA GLN A 24 -41.97 -4.20 7.85
C GLN A 24 -41.93 -5.21 6.68
N ASN A 25 -41.33 -6.39 6.93
CA ASN A 25 -42.02 -7.64 7.35
C ASN A 25 -41.38 -8.92 6.74
N PHE A 26 -40.91 -9.81 7.61
CA PHE A 26 -40.92 -11.28 7.48
C PHE A 26 -40.30 -11.99 6.24
N ASN A 27 -39.43 -11.34 5.46
CA ASN A 27 -38.51 -12.02 4.51
C ASN A 27 -37.02 -11.97 4.95
N ASP A 28 -36.74 -11.34 6.09
CA ASP A 28 -35.40 -10.93 6.51
C ASP A 28 -34.53 -12.04 7.11
N VAL A 29 -35.09 -13.22 7.37
CA VAL A 29 -34.34 -14.37 7.90
C VAL A 29 -33.72 -15.20 6.77
N GLU A 30 -34.40 -15.30 5.63
CA GLU A 30 -33.89 -16.02 4.46
C GLU A 30 -32.95 -15.14 3.62
N ALA A 31 -33.21 -13.83 3.56
CA ALA A 31 -32.29 -12.84 2.99
C ALA A 31 -31.03 -12.63 3.85
N ARG A 32 -31.11 -12.71 5.19
CA ARG A 32 -29.90 -12.72 6.04
C ARG A 32 -29.12 -14.02 5.91
N SER A 33 -29.81 -15.16 5.77
CA SER A 33 -29.18 -16.45 5.47
C SER A 33 -28.43 -16.41 4.13
N GLN A 34 -29.07 -15.88 3.08
CA GLN A 34 -28.45 -15.71 1.76
C GLN A 34 -27.38 -14.62 1.76
N SER A 35 -27.54 -13.47 2.42
CA SER A 35 -26.46 -12.47 2.51
C SER A 35 -25.25 -12.99 3.31
N LYS A 36 -25.46 -13.88 4.28
CA LYS A 36 -24.38 -14.48 5.06
C LYS A 36 -23.68 -15.62 4.31
N VAL A 37 -24.31 -16.17 3.27
CA VAL A 37 -23.76 -17.19 2.35
C VAL A 37 -23.21 -16.56 1.07
N GLU A 38 -23.77 -15.46 0.58
CA GLU A 38 -23.26 -14.67 -0.55
C GLU A 38 -22.06 -13.82 -0.13
N ASN A 39 -22.05 -13.29 1.09
CA ASN A 39 -20.84 -12.73 1.70
C ASN A 39 -19.81 -13.82 2.06
N SER A 40 -20.17 -15.11 1.94
CA SER A 40 -19.25 -16.25 2.04
C SER A 40 -18.72 -16.71 0.69
N MET A 41 -19.15 -16.10 -0.43
CA MET A 41 -18.75 -16.52 -1.78
C MET A 41 -17.73 -15.61 -2.47
N GLN A 42 -17.38 -14.44 -1.89
CA GLN A 42 -16.47 -13.49 -2.55
C GLN A 42 -15.45 -12.75 -1.67
N MET A 43 -15.17 -13.25 -0.46
CA MET A 43 -13.89 -13.01 0.20
C MET A 43 -13.23 -14.37 0.43
N LYS A 44 -12.26 -14.71 -0.42
CA LYS A 44 -11.18 -15.59 0.04
C LYS A 44 -10.71 -15.01 1.38
N SER A 45 -10.74 -15.80 2.46
CA SER A 45 -10.54 -15.27 3.83
C SER A 45 -9.27 -14.41 3.90
N ALA A 46 -9.25 -13.35 4.70
CA ALA A 46 -8.07 -12.48 4.87
C ALA A 46 -6.77 -13.29 5.05
N GLN A 47 -6.88 -14.42 5.75
CA GLN A 47 -5.79 -15.37 5.94
C GLN A 47 -5.30 -16.04 4.65
N SER A 48 -6.20 -16.39 3.73
CA SER A 48 -5.83 -16.94 2.41
C SER A 48 -5.23 -15.91 1.45
N ILE A 49 -5.51 -14.62 1.65
CA ILE A 49 -4.83 -13.52 0.93
C ILE A 49 -3.42 -13.38 1.51
N ALA A 50 -3.33 -13.34 2.84
CA ALA A 50 -2.07 -13.15 3.56
C ALA A 50 -1.05 -14.28 3.36
N SER A 51 -1.52 -15.49 3.02
CA SER A 51 -0.65 -16.65 2.76
C SER A 51 -0.42 -16.93 1.27
N ASP A 52 -1.00 -16.15 0.36
CA ASP A 52 -0.75 -16.32 -1.08
C ASP A 52 0.64 -15.80 -1.44
N GLN A 53 1.46 -16.66 -2.04
CA GLN A 53 2.85 -16.34 -2.36
C GLN A 53 2.97 -15.17 -3.34
N LYS A 54 2.04 -14.96 -4.27
CA LYS A 54 2.08 -13.82 -5.20
C LYS A 54 1.77 -12.50 -4.50
N VAL A 55 0.91 -12.52 -3.48
CA VAL A 55 0.68 -11.36 -2.61
C VAL A 55 1.97 -11.04 -1.85
N ILE A 56 2.59 -12.05 -1.23
CA ILE A 56 3.86 -11.88 -0.51
C ILE A 56 4.97 -11.38 -1.45
N ASP A 57 5.10 -11.95 -2.65
CA ASP A 57 6.11 -11.59 -3.64
C ASP A 57 5.95 -10.14 -4.11
N PHE A 58 4.72 -9.65 -4.26
CA PHE A 58 4.45 -8.25 -4.60
C PHE A 58 5.10 -7.30 -3.58
N PHE A 59 4.80 -7.50 -2.29
CA PHE A 59 5.32 -6.63 -1.23
C PHE A 59 6.80 -6.89 -0.91
N MET A 60 7.29 -8.12 -1.08
CA MET A 60 8.72 -8.42 -1.01
C MET A 60 9.50 -7.71 -2.11
N ASN A 61 8.97 -7.63 -3.33
CA ASN A 61 9.60 -6.90 -4.43
C ASN A 61 9.60 -5.39 -4.18
N GLU A 62 8.51 -4.81 -3.66
CA GLU A 62 8.49 -3.41 -3.21
C GLU A 62 9.56 -3.16 -2.15
N LYS A 63 9.60 -3.97 -1.09
CA LYS A 63 10.61 -3.83 -0.04
C LYS A 63 12.02 -3.93 -0.61
N ARG A 64 12.30 -4.92 -1.46
CA ARG A 64 13.61 -5.10 -2.10
C ARG A 64 14.00 -3.88 -2.93
N PHE A 65 13.05 -3.31 -3.66
CA PHE A 65 13.30 -2.11 -4.45
C PHE A 65 13.56 -0.90 -3.54
N MET A 66 12.72 -0.68 -2.52
CA MET A 66 12.90 0.41 -1.56
C MET A 66 14.23 0.31 -0.80
N ASN A 67 14.68 -0.91 -0.49
CA ASN A 67 15.98 -1.15 0.17
C ASN A 67 17.19 -0.79 -0.71
N LYS A 68 17.01 -0.50 -2.00
CA LYS A 68 18.08 0.06 -2.84
C LYS A 68 18.33 1.55 -2.58
N ALA A 69 17.43 2.23 -1.86
CA ALA A 69 17.58 3.62 -1.51
C ALA A 69 18.91 3.85 -0.76
N LYS A 70 19.68 4.85 -1.21
CA LYS A 70 20.99 5.19 -0.64
C LYS A 70 20.92 5.61 0.82
N SER A 71 19.94 6.43 1.16
CA SER A 71 19.70 6.91 2.51
C SER A 71 18.26 7.39 2.70
N GLU A 72 17.83 7.40 3.95
CA GLU A 72 16.55 7.99 4.39
C GLU A 72 16.48 9.50 4.05
N GLU A 73 17.59 10.23 4.22
CA GLU A 73 17.67 11.66 3.92
C GLU A 73 17.42 11.96 2.43
N GLU A 74 18.01 11.17 1.53
CA GLU A 74 17.82 11.33 0.08
C GLU A 74 16.38 11.00 -0.34
N VAL A 75 15.74 10.03 0.31
CA VAL A 75 14.33 9.70 0.05
C VAL A 75 13.41 10.83 0.49
N PHE A 76 13.61 11.41 1.68
CA PHE A 76 12.82 12.57 2.13
C PHE A 76 13.06 13.81 1.27
N ALA A 77 14.29 14.04 0.83
CA ALA A 77 14.60 15.14 -0.08
C ALA A 77 13.82 15.01 -1.39
N LEU A 78 13.78 13.79 -1.95
CA LEU A 78 13.04 13.50 -3.19
C LEU A 78 11.52 13.59 -3.02
N ASP A 79 10.98 13.13 -1.89
CA ASP A 79 9.55 13.23 -1.55
C ASP A 79 9.07 14.69 -1.43
N ALA A 80 9.94 15.56 -0.90
CA ALA A 80 9.63 16.97 -0.68
C ALA A 80 9.65 17.83 -1.96
N GLU A 81 10.15 17.32 -3.09
CA GLU A 81 10.19 18.09 -4.34
C GLU A 81 8.79 18.24 -4.95
N GLU A 82 8.45 19.42 -5.48
CA GLU A 82 7.12 19.69 -6.06
C GLU A 82 7.04 19.46 -7.58
N THR A 83 8.17 19.49 -8.31
CA THR A 83 8.20 19.47 -9.79
C THR A 83 8.83 18.20 -10.35
N LEU A 84 8.44 17.81 -11.57
CA LEU A 84 8.71 16.49 -12.16
C LEU A 84 9.88 16.45 -13.15
N ASP A 85 10.34 17.58 -13.68
CA ASP A 85 11.18 17.62 -14.88
C ASP A 85 12.55 16.93 -14.71
N ASP A 86 13.12 16.90 -13.49
CA ASP A 86 14.37 16.19 -13.16
C ASP A 86 14.18 15.02 -12.16
N LYS A 87 12.93 14.74 -11.75
CA LYS A 87 12.67 13.78 -10.67
C LYS A 87 13.04 12.35 -11.04
N GLN A 88 12.89 11.96 -12.30
CA GLN A 88 13.13 10.58 -12.70
C GLN A 88 14.63 10.20 -12.59
N ASN A 89 15.52 11.09 -13.02
CA ASN A 89 16.96 10.88 -12.88
C ASN A 89 17.41 10.88 -11.42
N LYS A 90 16.86 11.79 -10.60
CA LYS A 90 17.10 11.80 -9.15
C LYS A 90 16.59 10.53 -8.50
N PHE A 91 15.38 10.07 -8.85
CA PHE A 91 14.83 8.81 -8.38
C PHE A 91 15.74 7.63 -8.70
N TYR A 92 16.22 7.51 -9.94
CA TYR A 92 17.18 6.46 -10.31
C TYR A 92 18.47 6.53 -9.50
N ALA A 93 18.98 7.75 -9.26
CA ALA A 93 20.16 7.95 -8.44
C ALA A 93 19.93 7.59 -6.96
N VAL A 94 18.78 7.97 -6.37
CA VAL A 94 18.44 7.71 -4.96
C VAL A 94 18.21 6.22 -4.72
N PHE A 95 17.45 5.56 -5.61
CA PHE A 95 17.13 4.13 -5.50
C PHE A 95 18.15 3.21 -6.18
N ASN A 96 19.34 3.74 -6.51
CA ASN A 96 20.44 3.00 -7.14
C ASN A 96 19.96 2.05 -8.25
N THR A 97 19.23 2.61 -9.22
CA THR A 97 18.66 1.86 -10.34
C THR A 97 18.83 2.61 -11.66
N SER A 98 18.30 2.05 -12.74
CA SER A 98 18.25 2.66 -14.08
C SER A 98 16.84 2.62 -14.64
N GLU A 99 16.59 3.33 -15.73
CA GLU A 99 15.32 3.28 -16.46
C GLU A 99 14.92 1.85 -16.82
N THR A 100 15.84 1.07 -17.41
CA THR A 100 15.59 -0.32 -17.79
C THR A 100 15.26 -1.21 -16.59
N GLU A 101 16.02 -1.10 -15.50
CA GLU A 101 15.75 -1.89 -14.30
C GLU A 101 14.43 -1.50 -13.63
N PHE A 102 14.12 -0.20 -13.61
CA PHE A 102 12.86 0.29 -13.06
C PHE A 102 11.67 -0.15 -13.90
N HIS A 103 11.77 -0.07 -15.23
CA HIS A 103 10.77 -0.60 -16.13
C HIS A 103 10.51 -2.09 -15.86
N ASN A 104 11.56 -2.91 -15.78
CA ASN A 104 11.43 -4.35 -15.48
C ASN A 104 10.80 -4.61 -14.11
N TYR A 105 11.11 -3.78 -13.12
CA TYR A 105 10.46 -3.84 -11.81
C TYR A 105 8.96 -3.54 -11.93
N VAL A 106 8.55 -2.46 -12.61
CA VAL A 106 7.14 -2.10 -12.77
C VAL A 106 6.38 -3.16 -13.59
N GLU A 107 7.01 -3.75 -14.61
CA GLU A 107 6.47 -4.90 -15.35
C GLU A 107 6.13 -6.06 -14.40
N THR A 108 7.08 -6.45 -13.56
CA THR A 108 6.90 -7.51 -12.57
C THR A 108 5.79 -7.17 -11.58
N GLN A 109 5.74 -5.92 -11.08
CA GLN A 109 4.68 -5.48 -10.18
C GLN A 109 3.31 -5.49 -10.86
N ARG A 110 3.22 -5.14 -12.15
CA ARG A 110 1.97 -5.19 -12.91
C ARG A 110 1.47 -6.63 -13.04
N GLU A 111 2.33 -7.58 -13.36
CA GLU A 111 1.96 -9.00 -13.44
C GLU A 111 1.41 -9.53 -12.11
N LEU A 112 2.11 -9.24 -11.01
CA LEU A 112 1.70 -9.64 -9.67
C LEU A 112 0.39 -8.97 -9.24
N LYS A 113 0.26 -7.65 -9.45
CA LYS A 113 -0.99 -6.93 -9.20
C LYS A 113 -2.14 -7.52 -10.02
N ASN A 114 -1.98 -7.75 -11.32
CA ASN A 114 -3.07 -8.26 -12.14
C ASN A 114 -3.61 -9.59 -11.60
N TYR A 115 -2.71 -10.49 -11.18
CA TYR A 115 -3.14 -11.68 -10.46
C TYR A 115 -3.91 -11.36 -9.17
N ILE A 116 -3.39 -10.45 -8.33
CA ILE A 116 -4.03 -10.08 -7.06
C ILE A 116 -5.43 -9.49 -7.31
N GLU A 117 -5.58 -8.60 -8.29
CA GLU A 117 -6.85 -7.97 -8.62
C GLU A 117 -7.85 -8.96 -9.22
N GLU A 118 -7.44 -9.80 -10.16
CA GLU A 118 -8.29 -10.84 -10.75
C GLU A 118 -8.74 -11.89 -9.72
N THR A 119 -7.93 -12.11 -8.69
CA THR A 119 -8.16 -13.18 -7.70
C THR A 119 -8.88 -12.70 -6.45
N TYR A 120 -8.59 -11.47 -6.00
CA TYR A 120 -8.96 -10.96 -4.69
C TYR A 120 -9.62 -9.57 -4.72
N HIS A 121 -9.56 -8.84 -5.83
CA HIS A 121 -10.07 -7.46 -5.93
C HIS A 121 -9.55 -6.56 -4.79
N LEU A 122 -8.26 -6.70 -4.45
CA LEU A 122 -7.67 -6.03 -3.29
C LEU A 122 -7.69 -4.50 -3.42
N GLY A 123 -7.66 -3.99 -4.65
CA GLY A 123 -7.78 -2.57 -4.97
C GLY A 123 -9.15 -1.98 -4.59
N ASP A 124 -10.22 -2.77 -4.69
CA ASP A 124 -11.60 -2.35 -4.45
C ASP A 124 -11.96 -2.29 -2.95
N LEU A 125 -11.11 -2.87 -2.09
CA LEU A 125 -11.30 -2.83 -0.64
C LEU A 125 -10.96 -1.45 -0.07
N ASP A 126 -11.69 -1.08 0.99
CA ASP A 126 -11.36 0.09 1.81
C ASP A 126 -9.92 0.00 2.34
N GLY A 127 -9.24 1.14 2.45
CA GLY A 127 -7.85 1.21 2.86
C GLY A 127 -7.58 0.59 4.23
N GLY A 128 -8.51 0.70 5.17
CA GLY A 128 -8.43 0.08 6.50
C GLY A 128 -8.56 -1.44 6.43
N VAL A 129 -9.55 -1.95 5.70
CA VAL A 129 -9.75 -3.40 5.48
C VAL A 129 -8.53 -4.01 4.78
N ARG A 130 -8.01 -3.34 3.75
CA ARG A 130 -6.79 -3.77 3.07
C ARG A 130 -5.59 -3.77 4.02
N ALA A 131 -5.43 -2.76 4.89
CA ALA A 131 -4.35 -2.74 5.87
C ALA A 131 -4.44 -3.90 6.88
N GLU A 132 -5.65 -4.25 7.34
CA GLU A 132 -5.86 -5.41 8.21
C GLU A 132 -5.44 -6.72 7.52
N ILE A 133 -5.81 -6.90 6.25
CA ILE A 133 -5.40 -8.07 5.44
C ILE A 133 -3.88 -8.10 5.26
N LEU A 134 -3.25 -6.95 5.02
CA LEU A 134 -1.80 -6.85 4.77
C LEU A 134 -0.94 -6.93 6.04
N THR A 135 -1.53 -6.79 7.23
CA THR A 135 -0.82 -6.90 8.51
C THR A 135 0.02 -8.18 8.62
N PRO A 136 -0.57 -9.39 8.49
CA PRO A 136 0.20 -10.64 8.50
C PRO A 136 1.21 -10.75 7.33
N VAL A 137 0.95 -10.11 6.19
CA VAL A 137 1.91 -10.07 5.07
C VAL A 137 3.15 -9.26 5.46
N MET A 138 2.98 -8.12 6.12
CA MET A 138 4.10 -7.28 6.57
C MET A 138 4.96 -7.99 7.62
N GLU A 139 4.39 -8.87 8.43
CA GLU A 139 5.17 -9.70 9.37
C GLU A 139 6.12 -10.66 8.64
N ILE A 140 5.69 -11.19 7.48
CA ILE A 140 6.51 -12.06 6.63
C ILE A 140 7.55 -11.25 5.86
N VAL A 141 7.15 -10.08 5.36
CA VAL A 141 8.00 -9.20 4.53
C VAL A 141 9.10 -8.53 5.36
N HIS A 142 8.88 -8.30 6.66
CA HIS A 142 9.81 -7.63 7.57
C HIS A 142 10.26 -8.53 8.74
N PRO A 143 10.99 -9.63 8.49
CA PRO A 143 11.42 -10.55 9.55
C PRO A 143 12.51 -9.98 10.45
N GLU A 144 13.17 -8.89 10.07
CA GLU A 144 14.28 -8.26 10.80
C GLU A 144 13.90 -7.62 12.15
N ILE A 145 12.62 -7.63 12.53
CA ILE A 145 12.13 -6.95 13.73
C ILE A 145 12.33 -7.86 14.96
N VAL A 146 13.36 -7.55 15.73
CA VAL A 146 13.98 -8.42 16.76
C VAL A 146 13.12 -8.66 18.00
N GLU A 147 12.20 -7.76 18.34
CA GLU A 147 11.34 -7.90 19.53
C GLU A 147 9.93 -8.36 19.15
N SER A 148 9.80 -9.68 18.93
CA SER A 148 8.57 -10.31 18.42
C SER A 148 7.30 -10.08 19.25
N PHE A 149 7.42 -9.62 20.51
CA PHE A 149 6.30 -9.48 21.45
C PHE A 149 6.16 -8.10 22.13
N SER A 150 6.78 -7.04 21.60
CA SER A 150 6.59 -5.68 22.16
C SER A 150 5.45 -4.92 21.48
N ASP A 151 4.71 -4.10 22.23
CA ASP A 151 3.67 -3.22 21.62
C ASP A 151 4.25 -2.30 20.53
N CYS A 152 5.53 -1.93 20.66
CA CYS A 152 6.25 -1.14 19.65
C CYS A 152 6.28 -1.87 18.30
N ARG A 153 6.57 -3.18 18.30
CA ARG A 153 6.53 -3.99 17.08
C ARG A 153 5.12 -4.03 16.49
N GLY A 154 4.10 -4.25 17.33
CA GLY A 154 2.70 -4.29 16.87
C GLY A 154 2.29 -2.99 16.16
N VAL A 155 2.61 -1.84 16.76
CA VAL A 155 2.37 -0.52 16.15
C VAL A 155 3.17 -0.35 14.86
N TYR A 156 4.43 -0.76 14.84
CA TYR A 156 5.28 -0.65 13.65
C TYR A 156 4.74 -1.47 12.48
N ILE A 157 4.40 -2.74 12.69
CA ILE A 157 3.81 -3.62 11.68
C ILE A 157 2.49 -3.03 11.15
N ALA A 158 1.62 -2.53 12.04
CA ALA A 158 0.37 -1.90 11.63
C ALA A 158 0.60 -0.67 10.72
N LYS A 159 1.64 0.14 11.01
CA LYS A 159 2.03 1.27 10.15
C LYS A 159 2.55 0.82 8.80
N LEU A 160 3.41 -0.20 8.76
CA LEU A 160 3.89 -0.76 7.49
C LEU A 160 2.72 -1.27 6.64
N ALA A 161 1.75 -1.94 7.26
CA ALA A 161 0.58 -2.47 6.56
C ALA A 161 -0.32 -1.36 6.02
N LEU A 162 -0.49 -0.27 6.77
CA LEU A 162 -1.20 0.91 6.32
C LEU A 162 -0.49 1.58 5.14
N ASN A 163 0.83 1.79 5.25
CA ASN A 163 1.63 2.38 4.18
C ASN A 163 1.58 1.53 2.90
N ALA A 164 1.70 0.21 3.04
CA ALA A 164 1.57 -0.75 1.95
C ALA A 164 0.17 -0.75 1.34
N SER A 165 -0.89 -0.64 2.15
CA SER A 165 -2.28 -0.51 1.69
C SER A 165 -2.49 0.73 0.84
N VAL A 166 -1.95 1.88 1.26
CA VAL A 166 -2.06 3.14 0.51
C VAL A 166 -1.23 3.05 -0.78
N ALA A 167 0.00 2.56 -0.71
CA ALA A 167 0.87 2.41 -1.88
C ALA A 167 0.28 1.46 -2.92
N TYR A 168 -0.28 0.32 -2.49
CA TYR A 168 -0.96 -0.62 -3.37
C TYR A 168 -2.12 0.05 -4.12
N GLY A 169 -3.00 0.75 -3.41
CA GLY A 169 -4.11 1.49 -4.02
C GLY A 169 -3.63 2.56 -5.02
N ALA A 170 -2.54 3.26 -4.70
CA ALA A 170 -1.95 4.25 -5.59
C ALA A 170 -1.30 3.61 -6.84
N HIS A 171 -0.64 2.46 -6.70
CA HIS A 171 -0.12 1.70 -7.83
C HIS A 171 -1.24 1.19 -8.75
N VAL A 172 -2.37 0.75 -8.19
CA VAL A 172 -3.56 0.38 -8.97
C VAL A 172 -4.04 1.58 -9.80
N ALA A 173 -4.10 2.78 -9.21
CA ALA A 173 -4.48 3.99 -9.93
C ALA A 173 -3.46 4.41 -11.01
N CYS A 174 -2.15 4.30 -10.71
CA CYS A 174 -1.07 4.64 -11.64
C CYS A 174 -1.07 3.79 -12.92
N LEU A 175 -1.51 2.54 -12.86
CA LEU A 175 -1.44 1.61 -14.00
C LEU A 175 -2.45 1.87 -15.11
N THR A 176 -3.37 2.83 -14.92
CA THR A 176 -4.10 3.40 -16.06
C THR A 176 -3.19 4.18 -17.01
N ALA A 177 -2.03 4.63 -16.53
CA ALA A 177 -0.97 5.19 -17.34
C ALA A 177 0.03 4.09 -17.73
N ASP A 178 0.32 4.00 -19.04
CA ASP A 178 1.32 3.10 -19.58
C ASP A 178 2.71 3.45 -18.99
N VAL A 179 3.39 2.46 -18.39
CA VAL A 179 4.75 2.64 -17.84
C VAL A 179 5.79 2.99 -18.90
N THR A 180 5.53 2.63 -20.17
CA THR A 180 6.38 3.04 -21.30
C THR A 180 6.24 4.53 -21.63
N VAL A 181 5.24 5.19 -21.05
CA VAL A 181 5.07 6.65 -21.12
C VAL A 181 5.64 7.28 -19.85
N ILE A 182 6.35 8.40 -20.01
CA ILE A 182 7.00 9.16 -18.92
C ILE A 182 6.06 9.38 -17.72
N VAL A 183 4.78 9.62 -17.98
CA VAL A 183 3.74 9.83 -16.94
C VAL A 183 3.56 8.59 -16.05
N GLY A 184 3.56 7.39 -16.62
CA GLY A 184 3.45 6.14 -15.86
C GLY A 184 4.67 5.92 -14.97
N ALA A 185 5.87 6.07 -15.53
CA ALA A 185 7.12 5.95 -14.76
C ALA A 185 7.16 6.93 -13.57
N LEU A 186 6.81 8.20 -13.79
CA LEU A 186 6.76 9.22 -12.74
C LEU A 186 5.72 8.87 -11.66
N CYS A 187 4.55 8.36 -12.04
CA CYS A 187 3.51 7.96 -11.08
C CYS A 187 4.01 6.84 -10.16
N HIS A 188 4.57 5.76 -10.72
CA HIS A 188 5.10 4.65 -9.95
C HIS A 188 6.29 5.06 -9.07
N SER A 189 7.18 5.92 -9.58
CA SER A 189 8.28 6.47 -8.80
C SER A 189 7.78 7.29 -7.61
N ALA A 190 6.76 8.13 -7.79
CA ALA A 190 6.20 8.93 -6.70
C ALA A 190 5.58 8.06 -5.60
N VAL A 191 4.87 6.99 -5.97
CA VAL A 191 4.28 6.04 -5.00
C VAL A 191 5.38 5.37 -4.17
N LEU A 192 6.44 4.88 -4.81
CA LEU A 192 7.56 4.25 -4.12
C LEU A 192 8.30 5.20 -3.18
N VAL A 193 8.53 6.44 -3.63
CA VAL A 193 9.17 7.48 -2.80
C VAL A 193 8.33 7.76 -1.56
N GLY A 194 7.01 7.97 -1.73
CA GLY A 194 6.11 8.23 -0.61
C GLY A 194 6.00 7.06 0.35
N GLN A 195 5.92 5.83 -0.16
CA GLN A 195 5.90 4.62 0.68
C GLN A 195 7.20 4.45 1.46
N ALA A 196 8.36 4.65 0.81
CA ALA A 196 9.66 4.55 1.46
C ALA A 196 9.81 5.61 2.57
N ALA A 197 9.44 6.86 2.30
CA ALA A 197 9.44 7.94 3.29
C ALA A 197 8.54 7.60 4.49
N ALA A 198 7.32 7.12 4.25
CA ALA A 198 6.40 6.73 5.31
C ALA A 198 6.92 5.54 6.14
N ASN A 199 7.61 4.59 5.51
CA ASN A 199 8.22 3.45 6.20
C ASN A 199 9.41 3.87 7.07
N TYR A 200 10.21 4.85 6.63
CA TYR A 200 11.28 5.42 7.45
C TYR A 200 10.73 6.13 8.69
N ILE A 201 9.66 6.92 8.55
CA ILE A 201 8.96 7.53 9.70
C ILE A 201 8.51 6.45 10.69
N ALA A 202 7.87 5.38 10.21
CA ALA A 202 7.42 4.28 11.05
C ALA A 202 8.59 3.60 11.78
N LEU A 203 9.75 3.46 11.12
CA LEU A 203 10.94 2.86 11.70
C LEU A 203 11.57 3.76 12.78
N ASP A 204 11.62 5.07 12.57
CA ASP A 204 12.13 6.02 13.57
C ASP A 204 11.24 6.02 14.83
N GLU A 205 9.92 6.01 14.65
CA GLU A 205 8.98 5.89 15.76
C GLU A 205 9.14 4.57 16.51
N TYR A 206 9.33 3.46 15.80
CA TYR A 206 9.62 2.16 16.40
C TYR A 206 10.90 2.22 17.24
N ARG A 207 11.98 2.76 16.68
CA ARG A 207 13.28 2.96 17.37
C ARG A 207 13.15 3.86 18.59
N THR A 208 12.28 4.87 18.54
CA THR A 208 12.01 5.74 19.69
C THR A 208 11.19 5.02 20.76
N CYS A 209 10.18 4.24 20.35
CA CYS A 209 9.36 3.45 21.26
C CYS A 209 10.20 2.45 22.06
N ILE A 210 11.10 1.69 21.40
CA ILE A 210 11.96 0.72 22.09
C ILE A 210 12.99 1.38 23.03
N LYS A 211 13.47 2.59 22.72
CA LYS A 211 14.43 3.32 23.59
C LYS A 211 13.79 3.87 24.86
N ASN A 212 12.48 4.12 24.81
CA ASN A 212 11.71 4.70 25.93
C ASN A 212 11.02 3.64 26.78
N LYS A 213 11.20 2.35 26.47
CA LYS A 213 10.78 1.20 27.31
C LYS A 213 11.94 0.76 28.19
#